data_AF-A6LHQ2-F1
#
_entry.id   AF-A6LHQ2-F1
#
_cell.length_a   1.000
_cell.length_b   1.000
_cell.length_c   1.000
_cell.angle_alpha   90.00
_cell.angle_beta   90.00
_cell.angle_gamma   90.00
#
_symmetry.space_group_name_H-M   'P 1'
#
loop_
_entity.id
_entity.type
_entity.pdbx_description
1 polymer ?
#
loop_
_entity_poly.entity_id
_entity_poly.type
_entity_poly.pdbx_seq_one_letter_code
_entity_poly.pdbx_strand_id
1 'polypeptide(L)'
;MSPFKEKEAYFRRLLDVANVNALSPKERATYDENLKIYRDWKATMEYAVEEAETKGKAEGERLATLRNARNMKKAGVDLSLIAECTGLSLEIIQSL
;
A
#
# COMPACT_ATOMS: atom_id res chain seq x y z
N MET A 1 -38.35 -9.71 -36.07
CA MET A 1 -37.15 -8.83 -35.97
C MET A 1 -36.17 -9.47 -35.01
N SER A 2 -34.86 -9.33 -35.24
CA SER A 2 -33.86 -9.90 -34.34
C SER A 2 -33.91 -9.20 -32.97
N PRO A 3 -34.03 -9.93 -31.84
CA PRO A 3 -34.03 -9.35 -30.49
C PRO A 3 -32.72 -8.62 -30.13
N PHE A 4 -31.71 -8.66 -31.00
CA PHE A 4 -30.47 -7.89 -30.87
C PHE A 4 -30.60 -6.45 -31.41
N LYS A 5 -31.50 -6.17 -32.35
CA LYS A 5 -31.67 -4.82 -32.92
C LYS A 5 -32.23 -3.80 -31.93
N GLU A 6 -33.12 -4.22 -31.04
CA GLU A 6 -33.70 -3.36 -30.00
C GLU A 6 -32.70 -3.08 -28.85
N LYS A 7 -31.78 -4.02 -28.60
CA LYS A 7 -30.67 -3.84 -27.65
C LYS A 7 -29.55 -2.95 -28.21
N GLU A 8 -29.49 -2.76 -29.52
CA GLU A 8 -28.44 -1.99 -30.19
C GLU A 8 -28.47 -0.50 -29.83
N ALA A 9 -29.67 0.09 -29.70
CA ALA A 9 -29.83 1.50 -29.32
C ALA A 9 -29.40 1.76 -27.87
N TYR A 10 -29.75 0.85 -26.94
CA TYR A 10 -29.29 0.91 -25.56
C TYR A 10 -27.78 0.74 -25.44
N PHE A 11 -27.20 -0.18 -26.23
CA PHE A 11 -25.78 -0.41 -26.25
C PHE A 11 -25.00 0.78 -26.83
N ARG A 12 -25.50 1.39 -27.92
CA ARG A 12 -24.92 2.62 -28.48
C ARG A 12 -24.99 3.79 -27.51
N ARG A 13 -26.09 3.94 -26.75
CA ARG A 13 -26.19 4.95 -25.71
C ARG A 13 -25.18 4.72 -24.56
N LEU A 14 -24.97 3.47 -24.16
CA LEU A 14 -23.93 3.13 -23.17
C LEU A 14 -22.52 3.43 -23.70
N LEU A 15 -22.26 3.14 -24.98
CA LEU A 15 -20.99 3.45 -25.65
C LEU A 15 -20.77 4.96 -25.81
N ASP A 16 -21.82 5.75 -26.11
CA ASP A 16 -21.74 7.21 -26.21
C ASP A 16 -21.47 7.85 -24.84
N VAL A 17 -22.12 7.36 -23.77
CA VAL A 17 -21.83 7.80 -22.39
C VAL A 17 -20.42 7.39 -21.95
N ALA A 18 -19.93 6.23 -22.40
CA ALA A 18 -18.56 5.78 -22.16
C ALA A 18 -17.53 6.52 -23.04
N ASN A 19 -17.95 7.16 -24.12
CA ASN A 19 -17.08 7.94 -24.99
C ASN A 19 -16.85 9.32 -24.39
N VAL A 20 -15.82 9.43 -23.57
CA VAL A 20 -15.39 10.68 -22.91
C VAL A 20 -15.18 11.85 -23.91
N ASN A 21 -15.00 11.55 -25.20
CA ASN A 21 -14.86 12.56 -26.26
C ASN A 21 -16.19 13.12 -26.77
N ALA A 22 -17.33 12.50 -26.45
CA ALA A 22 -18.67 12.99 -26.77
C ALA A 22 -19.24 13.91 -25.67
N LEU A 23 -18.52 14.10 -24.56
CA LEU A 23 -18.93 14.97 -23.46
C LEU A 23 -18.91 16.44 -23.89
N SER A 24 -19.92 17.20 -23.45
CA SER A 24 -19.85 18.67 -23.55
C SER A 24 -18.69 19.21 -22.71
N PRO A 25 -18.21 20.45 -22.97
CA PRO A 25 -17.11 21.03 -22.20
C PRO A 25 -17.34 21.03 -20.68
N LYS A 26 -18.59 21.25 -20.24
CA LYS A 26 -18.96 21.23 -18.81
C LYS A 26 -18.89 19.80 -18.23
N GLU A 27 -19.46 18.83 -18.93
CA GLU A 27 -19.43 17.43 -18.50
C GLU A 27 -18.00 16.89 -18.50
N ARG A 28 -17.18 17.29 -19.47
CA ARG A 28 -15.77 16.93 -19.53
C ARG A 28 -14.98 17.51 -18.36
N ALA A 29 -15.20 18.79 -18.02
CA ALA A 29 -14.56 19.41 -16.86
C ALA A 29 -14.92 18.70 -15.55
N THR A 30 -16.20 18.36 -15.35
CA THR A 30 -16.65 17.59 -14.18
C THR A 30 -16.06 16.17 -14.17
N TYR A 31 -15.98 15.51 -15.32
CA TYR A 31 -15.34 14.19 -15.44
C TYR A 31 -13.86 14.26 -15.05
N ASP A 32 -13.11 15.22 -15.61
CA ASP A 32 -11.68 15.37 -15.35
C ASP A 32 -11.40 15.73 -13.88
N GLU A 33 -12.24 16.57 -13.26
CA GLU A 33 -12.16 16.89 -11.83
C GLU A 33 -12.39 15.65 -10.95
N ASN A 34 -13.46 14.89 -11.22
CA ASN A 34 -13.74 13.66 -10.47
C ASN A 34 -12.63 12.61 -10.66
N LEU A 35 -12.09 12.51 -11.87
CA LEU A 35 -10.97 11.62 -12.17
C LEU A 35 -9.71 12.03 -11.41
N LYS A 36 -9.44 13.34 -11.31
CA LYS A 36 -8.34 13.87 -10.51
C LYS A 36 -8.52 13.51 -9.03
N ILE A 37 -9.70 13.77 -8.46
CA ILE A 37 -10.02 13.44 -7.05
C ILE A 37 -9.80 11.95 -6.79
N TYR A 38 -10.31 11.08 -7.67
CA TYR A 38 -10.14 9.63 -7.55
C TYR A 38 -8.67 9.22 -7.60
N ARG A 39 -7.90 9.78 -8.54
CA ARG A 39 -6.46 9.50 -8.67
C ARG A 39 -5.66 9.97 -7.46
N ASP A 40 -5.94 11.17 -6.97
CA ASP A 40 -5.27 11.73 -5.79
C ASP A 40 -5.57 10.88 -4.54
N TRP A 41 -6.85 10.51 -4.35
CA TRP A 41 -7.26 9.63 -3.27
C TRP A 41 -6.57 8.26 -3.36
N LYS A 42 -6.56 7.66 -4.55
CA LYS A 42 -5.93 6.36 -4.79
C LYS A 42 -4.44 6.41 -4.49
N ALA A 43 -3.72 7.39 -5.04
CA ALA A 43 -2.29 7.56 -4.81
C ALA A 43 -1.97 7.79 -3.32
N THR A 44 -2.79 8.60 -2.63
CA THR A 44 -2.63 8.84 -1.19
C THR A 44 -2.81 7.56 -0.38
N MET A 45 -3.83 6.76 -0.72
CA MET A 45 -4.13 5.52 0.00
C MET A 45 -3.05 4.45 -0.26
N GLU A 46 -2.64 4.27 -1.51
CA GLU A 46 -1.58 3.32 -1.89
C GLU A 46 -0.27 3.67 -1.18
N TYR A 47 0.12 4.94 -1.19
CA TYR A 47 1.31 5.41 -0.46
C TYR A 47 1.19 5.15 1.04
N ALA A 48 0.03 5.45 1.66
CA ALA A 48 -0.17 5.24 3.08
C ALA A 48 -0.05 3.76 3.47
N VAL A 49 -0.56 2.84 2.64
CA VAL A 49 -0.44 1.39 2.85
C VAL A 49 1.00 0.95 2.72
N GLU A 50 1.69 1.33 1.65
CA GLU A 50 3.09 0.94 1.41
C GLU A 50 4.03 1.45 2.53
N GLU A 51 3.84 2.71 2.94
CA GLU A 51 4.61 3.32 4.02
C GLU A 51 4.34 2.62 5.37
N ALA A 52 3.07 2.26 5.66
CA ALA A 52 2.70 1.57 6.88
C ALA A 52 3.25 0.14 6.93
N GLU A 53 3.20 -0.60 5.81
CA GLU A 53 3.77 -1.94 5.69
C GLU A 53 5.29 -1.90 5.84
N THR A 54 5.96 -0.96 5.19
CA THR A 54 7.42 -0.80 5.26
C THR A 54 7.86 -0.48 6.68
N LYS A 55 7.24 0.51 7.33
CA LYS A 55 7.54 0.87 8.73
C LYS A 55 7.20 -0.26 9.69
N GLY A 56 6.05 -0.91 9.49
CA GLY A 56 5.60 -2.02 10.32
C GLY A 56 6.54 -3.22 10.26
N LYS A 57 7.04 -3.54 9.06
CA LYS A 57 8.03 -4.61 8.87
C LYS A 57 9.36 -4.26 9.53
N ALA A 58 9.89 -3.06 9.31
CA ALA A 58 11.14 -2.62 9.91
C ALA A 58 11.07 -2.61 11.44
N GLU A 59 9.99 -2.08 12.02
CA GLU A 59 9.79 -2.09 13.47
C GLU A 59 9.59 -3.50 14.01
N GLY A 60 8.85 -4.36 13.30
CA GLY A 60 8.67 -5.75 13.66
C GLY A 60 9.98 -6.54 13.70
N GLU A 61 10.83 -6.37 12.68
CA GLU A 61 12.18 -6.96 12.63
C GLU A 61 13.05 -6.46 13.79
N ARG A 62 13.06 -5.15 14.05
CA ARG A 62 13.81 -4.56 15.17
C ARG A 62 13.37 -5.12 16.52
N LEU A 63 12.06 -5.17 16.78
CA LEU A 63 11.49 -5.71 18.02
C LEU A 63 11.78 -7.21 18.17
N ALA A 64 11.71 -7.97 17.09
CA ALA A 64 12.05 -9.39 17.09
C ALA A 64 13.53 -9.60 17.42
N THR A 65 14.43 -8.83 16.82
CA THR A 65 15.88 -8.86 17.11
C THR A 65 16.16 -8.58 18.59
N LEU A 66 15.55 -7.54 19.16
CA LEU A 66 15.72 -7.21 20.59
C LEU A 66 15.15 -8.30 21.50
N ARG A 67 13.99 -8.86 21.17
CA ARG A 67 13.39 -9.98 21.93
C ARG A 67 14.31 -11.20 21.91
N ASN A 68 14.85 -11.55 20.75
CA ASN A 68 15.74 -12.69 20.59
C ASN A 68 17.05 -12.48 21.37
N ALA A 69 17.67 -11.30 21.26
CA ALA A 69 18.86 -10.93 22.02
C ALA A 69 18.64 -11.04 23.54
N ARG A 70 17.50 -10.54 24.04
CA ARG A 70 17.14 -10.66 25.47
C ARG A 70 17.00 -12.12 25.89
N ASN A 71 16.39 -12.96 25.06
CA ASN A 71 16.23 -14.39 25.35
C ASN A 71 17.57 -15.13 25.34
N MET A 72 18.45 -14.83 24.38
CA MET A 72 19.81 -15.39 24.32
C MET A 72 20.63 -15.01 25.55
N LYS A 73 20.57 -13.74 25.96
CA LYS A 73 21.24 -13.26 27.19
C LYS A 73 20.73 -14.01 28.42
N LYS A 74 19.41 -14.18 28.56
CA LYS A 74 18.80 -14.97 29.64
C LYS A 74 19.23 -16.45 29.63
N ALA A 75 19.50 -17.00 28.44
CA ALA A 75 20.00 -18.36 28.29
C ALA A 75 21.51 -18.50 28.57
N GLY A 76 22.19 -17.40 28.93
CA GLY A 76 23.63 -17.40 29.25
C GLY A 76 24.54 -17.44 28.01
N VAL A 77 24.01 -17.09 26.83
CA VAL A 77 24.84 -16.97 25.62
C VAL A 77 25.82 -15.81 25.78
N ASP A 78 27.05 -16.00 25.32
CA ASP A 78 28.09 -14.99 25.37
C ASP A 78 27.67 -13.70 24.63
N LEU A 79 27.95 -12.54 25.22
CA LEU A 79 27.48 -11.25 24.69
C LEU A 79 28.09 -10.92 23.32
N SER A 80 29.33 -11.34 23.05
CA SER A 80 29.97 -11.13 21.74
C SER A 80 29.30 -11.97 20.66
N LEU A 81 28.90 -13.20 20.99
CA LEU A 81 28.14 -14.06 20.08
C LEU A 81 26.72 -13.53 19.83
N ILE A 82 26.06 -12.96 20.85
CA ILE A 82 24.77 -12.28 20.66
C ILE A 82 24.93 -11.09 19.71
N ALA A 83 26.00 -10.29 19.87
CA ALA A 83 26.29 -9.14 19.01
C ALA A 83 26.51 -9.57 17.55
N GLU A 84 27.28 -10.64 17.34
CA GLU A 84 27.51 -11.22 16.01
C GLU A 84 26.20 -11.69 15.36
N CYS A 85 25.37 -12.45 16.09
CA CYS A 85 24.14 -13.02 15.56
C CYS A 85 23.03 -11.98 15.30
N THR A 86 22.98 -10.92 16.10
CA THR A 86 21.87 -9.95 16.09
C THR A 86 22.22 -8.62 15.43
N GLY A 87 23.50 -8.35 15.21
CA GLY A 87 24.01 -7.07 14.73
C GLY A 87 23.87 -5.91 15.73
N LEU A 88 23.43 -6.19 16.97
CA LEU A 88 23.33 -5.18 18.02
C LEU A 88 24.70 -4.87 18.63
N SER A 89 24.88 -3.63 19.07
CA SER A 89 26.09 -3.28 19.84
C SER A 89 26.08 -3.97 21.21
N LEU A 90 27.28 -4.20 21.75
CA LEU A 90 27.44 -4.74 23.10
C LEU A 90 26.75 -3.86 24.16
N GLU A 91 26.77 -2.53 23.98
CA GLU A 91 26.07 -1.59 24.86
C GLU A 91 24.56 -1.85 24.89
N ILE A 92 23.92 -2.01 23.73
CA ILE A 92 22.49 -2.32 23.66
C ILE A 92 22.24 -3.66 24.35
N ILE A 93 23.01 -4.70 24.04
CA ILE A 93 22.84 -6.03 24.63
C ILE A 93 23.01 -6.02 26.15
N GLN A 94 23.98 -5.25 26.67
CA GLN A 94 24.19 -5.08 28.11
C GLN A 94 22.99 -4.43 28.78
N SER A 95 22.30 -3.50 28.10
CA SER A 95 21.10 -2.83 28.59
C SER A 95 19.80 -3.65 28.49
N LEU A 96 19.76 -4.73 27.70
CA LEU A 96 18.56 -5.58 27.47
C LEU A 96 18.14 -6.48 28.64
#